data_AF-A0A9Q0FUR8-F1
#
_entry.id   AF-A0A9Q0FUR8-F1
#
_cell.length_a   1.000
_cell.length_b   1.000
_cell.length_c   1.000
_cell.angle_alpha   90.00
_cell.angle_beta   90.00
_cell.angle_gamma   90.00
#
_symmetry.space_group_name_H-M   'P 1'
#
loop_
_entity.id
_entity.type
_entity.pdbx_description
1 polymer ?
#
loop_
_entity_poly.entity_id
_entity_poly.type
_entity_poly.pdbx_seq_one_letter_code
_entity_poly.pdbx_strand_id
1 'polypeptide(L)'
;YNTLTGGIPTTLGNIRVLETLDLSHNSLSREIPPNFGELYSLSVLDLSNNNLTGPIPTSHQFDTFQVESFANNSGLCGSPIKVSCDETVSIICPKANHG
;
A
#
# COMPACT_ATOMS: atom_id res chain seq x y z
N TYR A 1 5.15 -13.27 -12.63
CA TYR A 1 6.35 -13.11 -11.79
C TYR A 1 7.33 -12.19 -12.50
N ASN A 2 7.64 -11.04 -11.90
CA ASN A 2 8.63 -10.08 -12.39
C ASN A 2 9.59 -9.71 -11.25
N THR A 3 10.62 -8.91 -11.53
CA THR A 3 11.59 -8.44 -10.52
C THR A 3 11.52 -6.92 -10.35
N LEU A 4 10.32 -6.34 -10.42
CA LEU A 4 10.16 -4.91 -10.20
C LEU A 4 10.55 -4.56 -8.76
N THR A 5 11.31 -3.48 -8.59
CA THR A 5 11.82 -3.00 -7.31
C THR A 5 11.48 -1.53 -7.11
N GLY A 6 11.73 -1.00 -5.91
CA GLY A 6 11.40 0.37 -5.56
C GLY A 6 9.92 0.54 -5.17
N GLY A 7 9.45 1.79 -5.13
CA GLY A 7 8.07 2.13 -4.77
C GLY A 7 7.10 2.06 -5.94
N ILE A 8 5.82 1.86 -5.63
CA ILE A 8 4.74 2.01 -6.61
C ILE A 8 4.66 3.49 -7.04
N PRO A 9 4.74 3.81 -8.34
CA PRO A 9 4.68 5.20 -8.79
C PRO A 9 3.36 5.87 -8.41
N THR A 10 3.43 7.04 -7.78
CA THR A 10 2.24 7.83 -7.41
C THR A 10 1.42 8.24 -8.64
N THR A 11 2.05 8.35 -9.81
CA THR A 11 1.40 8.69 -11.08
C THR A 11 0.33 7.69 -11.50
N LEU A 12 0.39 6.43 -11.04
CA LEU A 12 -0.66 5.44 -11.30
C LEU A 12 -2.01 5.86 -10.70
N GLY A 13 -2.02 6.57 -9.58
CA GLY A 13 -3.25 7.10 -8.97
C GLY A 13 -3.96 8.17 -9.82
N ASN A 14 -3.33 8.68 -10.87
CA ASN A 14 -3.98 9.62 -11.81
C ASN A 14 -4.84 8.92 -12.86
N ILE A 15 -4.73 7.59 -13.01
CA ILE A 15 -5.46 6.82 -14.00
C ILE A 15 -6.82 6.43 -13.41
N ARG A 16 -7.72 7.42 -13.28
CA ARG A 16 -9.02 7.25 -12.58
C ARG A 16 -9.95 6.19 -13.18
N VAL A 17 -9.72 5.80 -14.43
CA VAL A 17 -10.45 4.76 -15.16
C VAL A 17 -9.81 3.37 -15.04
N LEU A 18 -8.75 3.22 -14.24
CA LEU A 18 -8.09 1.93 -14.04
C LEU A 18 -9.03 0.99 -13.30
N GLU A 19 -9.36 -0.15 -13.92
CA GLU A 19 -10.30 -1.13 -13.35
C GLU A 19 -9.61 -2.31 -12.67
N THR A 20 -8.42 -2.67 -13.14
CA THR A 20 -7.64 -3.80 -12.63
C THR A 20 -6.17 -3.42 -12.50
N LEU A 21 -5.59 -3.72 -11.35
CA LEU A 21 -4.17 -3.55 -11.08
C LEU A 21 -3.61 -4.79 -10.38
N ASP A 22 -2.81 -5.56 -11.10
CA ASP A 22 -2.05 -6.69 -10.54
C ASP A 22 -0.56 -6.33 -10.55
N LEU A 23 -0.01 -6.14 -9.36
CA LEU A 23 1.42 -5.95 -9.09
C LEU A 23 1.99 -7.11 -8.26
N SER A 24 1.25 -8.21 -8.14
CA SER A 24 1.62 -9.34 -7.31
C SER A 24 2.94 -9.97 -7.75
N HIS A 25 3.61 -10.62 -6.81
CA HIS A 25 4.83 -11.38 -7.07
C HIS A 25 5.95 -10.56 -7.73
N ASN A 26 6.34 -9.50 -7.03
CA ASN A 26 7.46 -8.62 -7.35
C ASN A 26 8.33 -8.39 -6.11
N SER A 27 9.24 -7.43 -6.18
CA SER A 27 10.06 -6.97 -5.05
C SER A 27 9.84 -5.48 -4.78
N LEU A 28 8.61 -5.00 -5.01
CA LEU A 28 8.21 -3.64 -4.70
C LEU A 28 8.27 -3.43 -3.20
N SER A 29 8.67 -2.23 -2.78
CA SER A 29 8.87 -1.85 -1.38
C SER A 29 8.30 -0.45 -1.13
N ARG A 30 8.41 0.06 0.09
CA ARG A 30 7.79 1.31 0.55
C ARG A 30 6.26 1.21 0.62
N GLU A 31 5.63 2.36 0.83
CA GLU A 31 4.20 2.49 1.05
C GLU A 31 3.37 2.39 -0.24
N ILE A 32 2.12 1.97 -0.08
CA ILE A 32 1.10 2.10 -1.12
C ILE A 32 0.75 3.59 -1.23
N PRO A 33 0.80 4.20 -2.43
CA PRO A 33 0.51 5.62 -2.58
C PRO A 33 -0.89 5.98 -2.06
N PRO A 34 -1.03 6.97 -1.15
CA PRO A 34 -2.33 7.35 -0.60
C PRO A 34 -3.35 7.75 -1.66
N ASN A 35 -2.89 8.33 -2.78
CA ASN A 35 -3.74 8.73 -3.89
C ASN A 35 -4.32 7.55 -4.69
N PHE A 36 -3.95 6.30 -4.39
CA PHE A 36 -4.68 5.14 -4.91
C PHE A 36 -6.11 5.07 -4.37
N GLY A 37 -6.40 5.74 -3.24
CA GLY A 37 -7.77 5.92 -2.76
C GLY A 37 -8.66 6.74 -3.70
N GLU A 38 -8.09 7.39 -4.73
CA GLU A 38 -8.83 8.10 -5.79
C GLU A 38 -9.10 7.25 -7.04
N LEU A 39 -8.66 5.99 -7.06
CA LEU A 39 -8.91 5.07 -8.18
C LEU A 39 -10.34 4.49 -8.08
N TYR A 40 -11.34 5.33 -8.30
CA TYR A 40 -12.75 4.99 -8.08
C TYR A 40 -13.28 3.86 -8.99
N SER A 41 -12.66 3.65 -10.16
CA SER A 41 -13.02 2.54 -11.06
C SER A 41 -12.32 1.21 -10.71
N LEU A 42 -11.35 1.22 -9.79
CA LEU A 42 -10.53 0.05 -9.49
C LEU A 42 -11.34 -1.00 -8.75
N SER A 43 -11.59 -2.12 -9.40
CA SER A 43 -12.41 -3.22 -8.88
C SER A 43 -11.59 -4.46 -8.52
N VAL A 44 -10.43 -4.62 -9.16
CA VAL A 44 -9.49 -5.72 -8.90
C VAL A 44 -8.13 -5.14 -8.54
N LEU A 45 -7.65 -5.50 -7.36
CA LEU A 45 -6.32 -5.14 -6.87
C LEU A 45 -5.63 -6.40 -6.36
N ASP A 46 -4.39 -6.65 -6.80
CA ASP A 46 -3.50 -7.63 -6.18
C ASP A 46 -2.11 -7.03 -6.01
N LEU A 47 -1.72 -6.82 -4.75
CA LEU A 47 -0.41 -6.33 -4.32
C LEU A 47 0.37 -7.43 -3.58
N SER A 48 -0.15 -8.66 -3.55
CA SER A 48 0.39 -9.74 -2.75
C SER A 48 1.82 -10.11 -3.15
N ASN A 49 2.56 -10.72 -2.24
CA ASN A 49 3.92 -11.22 -2.53
C ASN A 49 4.87 -10.09 -2.99
N ASN A 50 4.96 -9.04 -2.19
CA ASN A 50 5.89 -7.93 -2.33
C ASN A 50 6.54 -7.62 -0.96
N ASN A 51 7.28 -6.52 -0.88
CA ASN A 51 7.93 -6.06 0.35
C ASN A 51 7.40 -4.67 0.77
N LEU A 52 6.10 -4.43 0.54
CA LEU A 52 5.41 -3.17 0.87
C LEU A 52 5.30 -2.97 2.39
N THR A 53 5.29 -1.72 2.82
CA THR A 53 5.31 -1.32 4.23
C THR A 53 4.31 -0.22 4.54
N GLY A 54 3.98 -0.01 5.81
CA GLY A 54 3.15 1.10 6.26
C GLY A 54 1.64 0.83 6.17
N PRO A 55 0.81 1.84 6.41
CA PRO A 55 -0.64 1.68 6.43
C PRO A 55 -1.19 1.44 5.02
N ILE A 56 -2.16 0.54 4.91
CA ILE A 56 -3.01 0.42 3.73
C ILE A 56 -3.87 1.70 3.63
N PRO A 57 -3.94 2.38 2.47
CA PRO A 57 -4.71 3.60 2.31
C PRO A 57 -6.18 3.42 2.70
N THR A 58 -6.67 4.26 3.61
CA THR A 58 -8.06 4.25 4.03
C THR A 58 -8.91 5.03 3.02
N SER A 59 -9.62 4.29 2.18
CA SER A 59 -10.67 4.81 1.30
C SER A 59 -11.74 3.74 1.14
N HIS A 60 -12.97 4.15 0.83
CA HIS A 60 -14.09 3.21 0.70
C HIS A 60 -13.78 2.04 -0.24
N GLN A 61 -13.00 2.25 -1.30
CA GLN A 61 -12.65 1.19 -2.25
C GLN A 61 -11.68 0.17 -1.64
N PHE A 62 -10.71 0.61 -0.83
CA PHE A 62 -9.68 -0.26 -0.26
C PHE A 62 -10.22 -1.25 0.77
N ASP A 63 -11.28 -0.87 1.51
CA ASP A 63 -11.97 -1.77 2.43
C ASP A 63 -12.77 -2.89 1.71
N THR A 64 -13.00 -2.76 0.39
CA THR A 64 -13.70 -3.79 -0.40
C THR A 64 -12.77 -4.87 -0.97
N PHE A 65 -11.46 -4.62 -1.02
CA PHE A 65 -10.51 -5.60 -1.51
C PHE A 65 -10.30 -6.72 -0.49
N GLN A 66 -10.07 -7.93 -0.99
CA GLN A 66 -9.89 -9.09 -0.13
C GLN A 66 -8.55 -9.01 0.61
N VAL A 67 -8.44 -9.68 1.75
CA VAL A 67 -7.20 -9.68 2.55
C VAL A 67 -6.03 -10.32 1.79
N GLU A 68 -6.34 -11.23 0.86
CA GLU A 68 -5.41 -11.92 -0.02
C GLU A 68 -4.68 -10.95 -0.95
N SER A 69 -5.34 -9.88 -1.40
CA SER A 69 -4.75 -8.81 -2.23
C SER A 69 -3.55 -8.13 -1.58
N PHE A 70 -3.39 -8.28 -0.26
CA PHE A 70 -2.30 -7.67 0.52
C PHE A 70 -1.38 -8.72 1.15
N ALA A 71 -1.64 -10.02 0.91
CA ALA A 71 -0.91 -11.11 1.55
C ALA A 71 0.59 -11.06 1.25
N ASN A 72 1.39 -11.63 2.15
CA ASN A 72 2.85 -11.72 2.01
C ASN A 72 3.56 -10.36 1.83
N ASN A 73 3.02 -9.30 2.43
CA ASN A 73 3.70 -8.03 2.65
C ASN A 73 3.79 -7.78 4.16
N SER A 74 4.85 -8.27 4.81
CA SER A 74 4.94 -8.30 6.28
C SER A 74 5.00 -6.92 6.95
N GLY A 75 5.29 -5.86 6.19
CA GLY A 75 5.34 -4.49 6.69
C GLY A 75 4.03 -3.72 6.60
N LEU A 76 2.98 -4.29 5.98
CA LEU A 76 1.69 -3.63 5.88
C LEU A 76 0.91 -3.71 7.19
N CYS A 77 0.12 -2.68 7.46
CA CYS A 77 -0.80 -2.61 8.58
C CYS A 77 -2.12 -1.93 8.20
N GLY A 78 -3.16 -2.07 9.03
CA GLY A 78 -4.47 -1.47 8.83
C GLY A 78 -5.54 -2.43 8.30
N SER A 79 -6.69 -1.85 7.92
CA SER A 79 -7.77 -2.55 7.21
C SER A 79 -7.38 -2.73 5.73
N PRO A 80 -7.70 -3.86 5.07
CA PRO A 80 -8.54 -4.97 5.54
C PRO A 80 -7.81 -6.09 6.30
N ILE A 81 -6.47 -6.07 6.38
CA ILE A 81 -5.69 -7.18 6.96
C ILE A 81 -5.72 -7.26 8.50
N LYS A 82 -6.34 -6.29 9.18
CA LYS A 82 -6.52 -6.24 10.66
C LYS A 82 -5.22 -6.32 11.45
N VAL A 83 -4.12 -5.86 10.86
CA VAL A 83 -2.83 -5.70 11.55
C VAL A 83 -2.80 -4.30 12.15
N SER A 84 -2.45 -4.17 13.43
CA SER A 84 -2.36 -2.85 14.07
C SER A 84 -1.19 -2.07 13.48
N CYS A 85 -1.42 -0.83 13.07
CA CYS A 85 -0.34 0.10 12.78
C CYS A 85 0.21 0.63 14.10
N ASP A 86 1.34 0.11 14.56
CA ASP A 86 2.00 0.63 15.75
C ASP A 86 2.78 1.90 15.38
N GLU A 87 2.35 3.07 15.88
CA GLU A 87 2.99 4.36 15.64
C GLU A 87 4.44 4.41 16.19
N THR A 88 4.86 3.43 16.99
CA THR A 88 6.15 3.43 17.68
C THR A 88 7.34 2.93 16.83
N VAL A 89 7.13 2.40 15.63
CA VAL A 89 8.24 1.92 14.76
C VAL A 89 8.67 2.96 13.71
N SER A 90 7.97 4.11 13.60
CA SER A 90 8.33 5.20 12.66
C SER A 90 9.04 6.41 13.31
N ILE A 91 9.41 6.36 14.60
CA ILE A 91 10.03 7.50 15.30
C ILE A 91 11.48 7.20 15.70
N ILE A 92 12.36 7.17 14.70
CA ILE A 92 13.66 7.85 14.85
C ILE A 92 13.72 8.93 13.75
N CYS A 93 12.80 9.88 13.82
CA CYS A 93 13.04 11.21 13.29
C CYS A 93 13.53 12.04 14.49
N PRO A 94 14.72 12.66 14.46
CA PRO A 94 15.22 13.41 15.61
C PRO A 94 14.21 14.52 15.93
N LYS A 95 13.64 14.49 17.14
CA LYS A 95 12.87 15.62 17.67
C LYS A 95 13.74 16.87 17.49
N ALA A 96 13.22 17.86 16.77
CA ALA A 96 13.83 19.17 16.71
C ALA A 96 14.02 19.68 18.15
N ASN A 97 15.27 19.97 18.51
CA ASN A 97 15.60 20.74 19.71
C ASN A 97 14.90 22.09 19.60
N HIS A 98 13.90 22.33 20.44
CA HIS A 98 13.54 23.69 20.81
C HIS A 98 14.42 24.06 22.02
N GLY A 99 15.27 25.07 21.81
CA GLY A 99 16.07 25.69 22.86
C GLY A 99 15.25 26.54 23.81
#